data_AF-A0A539DKR4-F1
#
_entry.id   AF-A0A539DKR4-F1
#
_cell.length_a   1.000
_cell.length_b   1.000
_cell.length_c   1.000
_cell.angle_alpha   90.00
_cell.angle_beta   90.00
_cell.angle_gamma   90.00
#
_symmetry.space_group_name_H-M   'P 1'
#
loop_
_entity.id
_entity.type
_entity.pdbx_description
1 polymer ?
#
loop_
_entity_poly.entity_id
_entity_poly.type
_entity_poly.pdbx_seq_one_letter_code
_entity_poly.pdbx_strand_id
1 'polypeptide(L)'
;NCETCRSAVSAVQGLCEVTIAGRAEAGCEVVRTYVVGFDVTGTCLDGMAVAGGTGRTSAILANDRTSLALAFQEIVEDSILIEVCDNADNDCDGRIDEGFAKYCNLPGAIATSTLCSNPGDPCDGVDDNCWDGVRDEPRNACGQCGALPAEVCDGVDNNCNGFIDEGNVCTGCIVEPEACDGADNDCDGRFDESLVRPCGVDVGVCTSGTETCTGGAWGACTGMPPAAEGCDGADNDCDGVTDGFTRPCGSDVGECQVGTELCTSGTWQACVGRVDGSAELCDGLDNDCDGRTDEHVPPNEPLPGVGQECGVDHGPSDVCALGTGACVGGALVCPDDVEPCFGAVPCDEL
;
A
#
# COMPACT_ATOMS: atom_id res chain seq x y z
N ASN A 1 -66.28 -38.17 9.03
CA ASN A 1 -64.82 -37.95 9.01
C ASN A 1 -64.58 -36.65 8.28
N CYS A 2 -64.12 -35.61 8.98
CA CYS A 2 -63.71 -34.37 8.33
C CYS A 2 -62.24 -34.52 7.97
N GLU A 3 -61.92 -34.61 6.68
CA GLU A 3 -60.54 -34.48 6.23
C GLU A 3 -60.08 -33.05 6.55
N THR A 4 -58.97 -32.95 7.27
CA THR A 4 -58.34 -31.68 7.62
C THR A 4 -57.21 -31.40 6.65
N CYS A 5 -56.81 -30.14 6.53
CA CYS A 5 -55.61 -29.78 5.79
C CYS A 5 -54.38 -30.62 6.22
N ARG A 6 -54.19 -30.80 7.53
CA ARG A 6 -53.08 -31.58 8.08
C ARG A 6 -53.09 -33.04 7.61
N SER A 7 -54.26 -33.69 7.56
CA SER A 7 -54.36 -35.07 7.06
C SER A 7 -54.08 -35.18 5.56
N ALA A 8 -54.39 -34.15 4.77
CA ALA A 8 -54.06 -34.13 3.35
C ALA A 8 -52.54 -33.94 3.12
N VAL A 9 -51.91 -33.01 3.84
CA VAL A 9 -50.44 -32.84 3.83
C VAL A 9 -49.72 -34.12 4.28
N SER A 10 -50.15 -34.74 5.39
CA SER A 10 -49.55 -36.01 5.86
C SER A 10 -49.77 -37.18 4.90
N ALA A 11 -50.85 -37.21 4.12
CA ALA A 11 -51.06 -38.22 3.09
C ALA A 11 -50.07 -38.05 1.91
N VAL A 12 -49.86 -36.80 1.47
CA VAL A 12 -48.88 -36.50 0.40
C VAL A 12 -47.43 -36.75 0.86
N GLN A 13 -47.09 -36.33 2.09
CA GLN A 13 -45.79 -36.67 2.69
C GLN A 13 -45.61 -38.19 2.77
N GLY A 14 -46.65 -38.93 3.17
CA GLY A 14 -46.62 -40.38 3.20
C GLY A 14 -46.29 -41.01 1.84
N LEU A 15 -46.79 -40.46 0.72
CA LEU A 15 -46.43 -40.90 -0.63
C LEU A 15 -44.95 -40.62 -0.96
N CYS A 16 -44.44 -39.45 -0.56
CA CYS A 16 -43.02 -39.12 -0.71
C CYS A 16 -42.09 -39.99 0.17
N GLU A 17 -42.63 -40.65 1.21
CA GLU A 17 -41.90 -41.56 2.09
C GLU A 17 -42.10 -43.05 1.74
N VAL A 18 -42.93 -43.40 0.75
CA VAL A 18 -43.06 -44.79 0.26
C VAL A 18 -41.83 -45.18 -0.53
N THR A 19 -41.00 -46.06 0.03
CA THR A 19 -39.90 -46.71 -0.69
C THR A 19 -40.45 -47.69 -1.74
N ILE A 20 -40.16 -47.44 -3.02
CA ILE A 20 -40.55 -48.34 -4.12
C ILE A 20 -39.57 -49.52 -4.22
N ALA A 21 -40.05 -50.73 -3.92
CA ALA A 21 -39.22 -51.93 -3.98
C ALA A 21 -38.66 -52.19 -5.40
N GLY A 22 -37.33 -52.19 -5.52
CA GLY A 22 -36.61 -52.39 -6.78
C GLY A 22 -35.84 -51.16 -7.29
N ARG A 23 -36.02 -50.00 -6.65
CA ARG A 23 -35.16 -48.82 -6.81
C ARG A 23 -34.43 -48.60 -5.48
N ALA A 24 -33.10 -48.48 -5.52
CA ALA A 24 -32.25 -48.33 -4.33
C ALA A 24 -31.33 -47.10 -4.42
N GLU A 25 -31.50 -46.29 -5.47
CA GLU A 25 -30.70 -45.10 -5.74
C GLU A 25 -31.35 -43.85 -5.15
N ALA A 26 -30.52 -42.93 -4.68
CA ALA A 26 -30.95 -41.75 -3.93
C ALA A 26 -31.82 -40.81 -4.79
N GLY A 27 -33.10 -40.69 -4.44
CA GLY A 27 -34.09 -39.89 -5.17
C GLY A 27 -35.01 -40.69 -6.10
N CYS A 28 -34.64 -41.94 -6.42
CA CYS A 28 -35.45 -42.86 -7.21
C CYS A 28 -36.48 -43.64 -6.40
N GLU A 29 -36.36 -43.61 -5.07
CA GLU A 29 -37.18 -44.39 -4.14
C GLU A 29 -38.58 -43.81 -3.89
N VAL A 30 -38.87 -42.56 -4.28
CA VAL A 30 -39.99 -41.75 -3.75
C VAL A 30 -41.07 -41.40 -4.79
N VAL A 31 -42.34 -41.33 -4.38
CA VAL A 31 -43.45 -40.88 -5.24
C VAL A 31 -43.56 -39.36 -5.24
N ARG A 32 -42.89 -38.70 -6.20
CA ARG A 32 -43.02 -37.26 -6.45
C ARG A 32 -44.46 -36.88 -6.79
N THR A 33 -45.06 -36.00 -5.99
CA THR A 33 -46.48 -35.61 -6.07
C THR A 33 -46.63 -34.12 -6.37
N TYR A 34 -47.24 -33.81 -7.52
CA TYR A 34 -47.58 -32.44 -7.90
C TYR A 34 -48.99 -32.06 -7.46
N VAL A 35 -49.18 -30.82 -7.03
CA VAL A 35 -50.47 -30.29 -6.54
C VAL A 35 -50.91 -29.14 -7.43
N VAL A 36 -52.07 -29.29 -8.08
CA VAL A 36 -52.68 -28.27 -8.94
C VAL A 36 -53.96 -27.74 -8.27
N GLY A 37 -53.99 -26.45 -7.96
CA GLY A 37 -55.14 -25.74 -7.40
C GLY A 37 -55.99 -25.10 -8.49
N PHE A 38 -57.24 -25.52 -8.62
CA PHE A 38 -58.20 -25.00 -9.61
C PHE A 38 -59.08 -23.89 -9.02
N ASP A 39 -58.86 -22.64 -9.43
CA ASP A 39 -59.61 -21.45 -8.97
C ASP A 39 -59.70 -21.35 -7.42
N VAL A 40 -58.63 -21.77 -6.74
CA VAL A 40 -58.51 -21.78 -5.28
C VAL A 40 -57.16 -21.24 -4.84
N THR A 41 -57.15 -20.52 -3.72
CA THR A 41 -55.93 -20.03 -3.06
C THR A 41 -55.95 -20.48 -1.60
N GLY A 42 -54.84 -21.01 -1.10
CA GLY A 42 -54.75 -21.39 0.31
C GLY A 42 -53.49 -22.16 0.66
N THR A 43 -52.92 -21.81 1.81
CA THR A 43 -51.69 -22.37 2.40
C THR A 43 -51.69 -23.89 2.55
N CYS A 44 -52.86 -24.54 2.45
CA CYS A 44 -52.99 -25.97 2.47
C CYS A 44 -52.44 -26.65 1.21
N LEU A 45 -52.66 -26.03 0.04
CA LEU A 45 -52.19 -26.56 -1.24
C LEU A 45 -50.66 -26.44 -1.31
N ASP A 46 -50.11 -25.32 -0.84
CA ASP A 46 -48.67 -25.11 -0.74
C ASP A 46 -48.01 -26.12 0.22
N GLY A 47 -48.64 -26.36 1.38
CA GLY A 47 -48.20 -27.40 2.31
C GLY A 47 -48.19 -28.81 1.71
N MET A 48 -49.16 -29.14 0.83
CA MET A 48 -49.15 -30.41 0.09
C MET A 48 -48.09 -30.42 -1.01
N ALA A 49 -47.86 -29.30 -1.71
CA ALA A 49 -46.83 -29.22 -2.75
C ALA A 49 -45.41 -29.41 -2.18
N VAL A 50 -45.11 -28.76 -1.05
CA VAL A 50 -43.85 -28.93 -0.30
C VAL A 50 -43.68 -30.38 0.17
N ALA A 51 -44.75 -31.00 0.69
CA ALA A 51 -44.74 -32.40 1.12
C ALA A 51 -44.59 -33.41 -0.03
N GLY A 52 -44.78 -32.99 -1.28
CA GLY A 52 -44.78 -33.86 -2.45
C GLY A 52 -43.40 -34.21 -3.02
N GLY A 53 -42.29 -33.70 -2.45
CA GLY A 53 -40.94 -34.07 -2.86
C GLY A 53 -40.51 -33.59 -4.26
N THR A 54 -41.27 -32.69 -4.88
CA THR A 54 -41.01 -32.15 -6.24
C THR A 54 -40.04 -30.96 -6.25
N GLY A 55 -39.52 -30.56 -5.08
CA GLY A 55 -38.73 -29.33 -4.91
C GLY A 55 -39.54 -28.02 -4.95
N ARG A 56 -40.85 -28.08 -5.24
CA ARG A 56 -41.73 -26.91 -5.29
C ARG A 56 -42.08 -26.40 -3.90
N THR A 57 -42.12 -25.07 -3.75
CA THR A 57 -42.48 -24.38 -2.49
C THR A 57 -43.95 -23.97 -2.40
N SER A 58 -44.70 -24.12 -3.49
CA SER A 58 -46.12 -23.76 -3.60
C SER A 58 -46.85 -24.65 -4.62
N ALA A 59 -48.18 -24.71 -4.52
CA ALA A 59 -49.00 -25.43 -5.50
C ALA A 59 -49.10 -24.66 -6.82
N ILE A 60 -49.25 -25.39 -7.92
CA ILE A 60 -49.47 -24.79 -9.24
C ILE A 60 -50.91 -24.31 -9.31
N LEU A 61 -51.13 -23.00 -9.44
CA LEU A 61 -52.48 -22.43 -9.46
C LEU A 61 -52.95 -22.20 -10.89
N ALA A 62 -54.08 -22.81 -11.24
CA ALA A 62 -54.75 -22.68 -12.53
C ALA A 62 -56.14 -22.04 -12.33
N ASN A 63 -56.35 -20.88 -12.93
CA ASN A 63 -57.62 -20.14 -12.89
C ASN A 63 -58.34 -20.11 -14.26
N ASP A 64 -57.69 -20.61 -15.31
CA ASP A 64 -58.26 -20.72 -16.65
C ASP A 64 -57.73 -21.97 -17.39
N ARG A 65 -58.15 -22.14 -18.64
CA ARG A 65 -57.74 -23.28 -19.47
C ARG A 65 -56.26 -23.21 -19.90
N THR A 66 -55.65 -22.03 -19.89
CA THR A 66 -54.28 -21.80 -20.37
C THR A 66 -53.29 -22.11 -19.26
N SER A 67 -53.49 -21.54 -18.09
CA SER A 67 -52.76 -21.84 -16.85
C SER A 67 -52.84 -23.33 -16.49
N LEU A 68 -53.98 -23.98 -16.70
CA LEU A 68 -54.11 -25.43 -16.53
C LEU A 68 -53.26 -26.22 -17.53
N ALA A 69 -53.26 -25.83 -18.81
CA ALA A 69 -52.46 -26.51 -19.83
C ALA A 69 -50.96 -26.36 -19.56
N LEU A 70 -50.53 -25.17 -19.12
CA LEU A 70 -49.15 -24.91 -18.70
C LEU A 70 -48.77 -25.72 -17.45
N ALA A 71 -49.66 -25.84 -16.47
CA ALA A 71 -49.43 -26.67 -15.28
C ALA A 71 -49.18 -28.14 -15.64
N PHE A 72 -49.96 -28.71 -16.57
CA PHE A 72 -49.73 -30.06 -17.05
C PHE A 72 -48.47 -30.19 -17.91
N GLN A 73 -48.11 -29.17 -18.70
CA GLN A 73 -46.88 -29.18 -19.48
C GLN A 73 -45.65 -29.20 -18.56
N GLU A 74 -45.60 -28.33 -17.56
CA GLU A 74 -44.54 -28.27 -16.54
C GLU A 74 -44.38 -29.62 -15.81
N ILE A 75 -45.51 -30.21 -15.36
CA ILE A 75 -45.49 -31.54 -14.72
C ILE A 75 -44.97 -32.64 -15.66
N VAL A 76 -45.31 -32.60 -16.95
CA VAL A 76 -44.85 -33.59 -17.94
C VAL A 76 -43.37 -33.41 -18.25
N GLU A 77 -42.89 -32.17 -18.42
CA GLU A 77 -41.48 -31.86 -18.64
C GLU A 77 -40.63 -32.31 -17.43
N ASP A 78 -41.03 -31.98 -16.20
CA ASP A 78 -40.36 -32.40 -14.96
C ASP A 78 -40.46 -33.93 -14.69
N SER A 79 -41.33 -34.64 -15.41
CA SER A 79 -41.51 -36.11 -15.31
C SER A 79 -40.80 -36.88 -16.43
N ILE A 80 -40.24 -36.19 -17.42
CA ILE A 80 -39.35 -36.80 -18.42
C ILE A 80 -37.94 -36.77 -17.84
N LEU A 81 -37.62 -37.83 -17.11
CA LEU A 81 -36.26 -38.10 -16.70
C LEU A 81 -35.50 -38.66 -17.91
N ILE A 82 -34.25 -38.19 -18.08
CA ILE A 82 -33.33 -38.61 -19.13
C ILE A 82 -31.97 -38.69 -18.44
N GLU A 83 -31.22 -39.75 -18.71
CA GLU A 83 -29.83 -39.87 -18.25
C GLU A 83 -28.98 -38.68 -18.70
N VAL A 84 -28.38 -38.01 -17.73
CA VAL A 84 -27.23 -37.14 -17.92
C VAL A 84 -25.99 -37.98 -17.64
N CYS A 85 -24.89 -37.69 -18.34
CA CYS A 85 -23.62 -38.36 -18.06
C CYS A 85 -23.00 -37.81 -16.75
N ASP A 86 -23.49 -38.27 -15.60
CA ASP A 86 -23.04 -37.85 -14.27
C ASP A 86 -22.81 -39.02 -13.28
N ASN A 87 -22.87 -40.27 -13.77
CA ASN A 87 -22.74 -41.51 -13.02
C ASN A 87 -23.88 -41.80 -12.01
N ALA A 88 -25.03 -41.13 -12.11
CA ALA A 88 -26.23 -41.47 -11.35
C ALA A 88 -27.36 -41.99 -12.25
N ASP A 89 -28.18 -42.90 -11.71
CA ASP A 89 -29.45 -43.34 -12.30
C ASP A 89 -30.45 -42.17 -12.21
N ASN A 90 -30.52 -41.33 -13.24
CA ASN A 90 -31.35 -40.12 -13.25
C ASN A 90 -32.82 -40.45 -13.58
N ASP A 91 -33.05 -41.44 -14.45
CA ASP A 91 -34.37 -41.89 -14.91
C ASP A 91 -35.01 -43.01 -14.07
N CYS A 92 -34.20 -43.61 -13.21
CA CYS A 92 -34.54 -44.62 -12.23
C CYS A 92 -34.93 -45.98 -12.85
N ASP A 93 -34.61 -46.29 -14.12
CA ASP A 93 -34.87 -47.62 -14.72
C ASP A 93 -34.03 -48.76 -14.09
N GLY A 94 -33.02 -48.42 -13.28
CA GLY A 94 -32.09 -49.35 -12.66
C GLY A 94 -30.81 -49.55 -13.47
N ARG A 95 -30.55 -48.65 -14.43
CA ARG A 95 -29.30 -48.49 -15.16
C ARG A 95 -28.70 -47.12 -14.79
N ILE A 96 -27.52 -46.87 -15.32
CA ILE A 96 -26.76 -45.64 -15.06
C ILE A 96 -26.17 -45.27 -16.41
N ASP A 97 -26.28 -44.01 -16.82
CA ASP A 97 -25.86 -43.45 -18.11
C ASP A 97 -26.12 -44.38 -19.33
N GLU A 98 -27.29 -45.04 -19.44
CA GLU A 98 -27.62 -45.78 -20.67
C GLU A 98 -27.98 -44.86 -21.84
N GLY A 99 -27.77 -45.36 -23.06
CA GLY A 99 -27.77 -44.51 -24.26
C GLY A 99 -26.44 -43.81 -24.54
N PHE A 100 -25.56 -43.66 -23.54
CA PHE A 100 -24.16 -43.24 -23.73
C PHE A 100 -23.25 -44.43 -24.05
N ALA A 101 -22.18 -44.20 -24.83
CA ALA A 101 -21.16 -45.21 -25.05
C ALA A 101 -20.18 -45.22 -23.85
N LYS A 102 -20.21 -46.30 -23.07
CA LYS A 102 -19.27 -46.56 -21.97
C LYS A 102 -17.98 -47.23 -22.48
N TYR A 103 -16.88 -47.02 -21.78
CA TYR A 103 -15.52 -47.41 -22.21
C TYR A 103 -15.28 -48.94 -22.30
N CYS A 104 -14.16 -49.30 -22.90
CA CYS A 104 -13.99 -50.46 -23.76
C CYS A 104 -13.96 -51.84 -23.07
N ASN A 105 -14.94 -52.69 -23.36
CA ASN A 105 -14.85 -54.17 -23.20
C ASN A 105 -14.88 -54.90 -24.56
N LEU A 106 -14.53 -54.22 -25.65
CA LEU A 106 -14.61 -54.69 -27.03
C LEU A 106 -13.32 -54.34 -27.79
N PRO A 107 -12.86 -55.21 -28.73
CA PRO A 107 -11.65 -54.93 -29.52
C PRO A 107 -11.83 -53.65 -30.35
N GLY A 108 -10.82 -52.77 -30.28
CA GLY A 108 -10.99 -51.34 -30.53
C GLY A 108 -11.39 -50.92 -31.94
N ALA A 109 -12.22 -49.87 -32.00
CA ALA A 109 -12.25 -48.80 -33.02
C ALA A 109 -13.59 -48.01 -32.95
N ILE A 110 -13.73 -47.07 -32.01
CA ILE A 110 -14.85 -46.09 -32.01
C ILE A 110 -14.30 -44.70 -31.64
N ALA A 111 -14.75 -43.66 -32.34
CA ALA A 111 -14.27 -42.28 -32.16
C ALA A 111 -14.92 -41.56 -30.97
N THR A 112 -14.23 -40.54 -30.45
CA THR A 112 -14.48 -39.95 -29.11
C THR A 112 -15.70 -39.04 -28.97
N SER A 113 -16.49 -38.82 -30.02
CA SER A 113 -17.61 -37.87 -30.03
C SER A 113 -18.93 -38.40 -29.40
N THR A 114 -18.90 -39.54 -28.72
CA THR A 114 -20.07 -40.20 -28.11
C THR A 114 -19.78 -40.80 -26.72
N LEU A 115 -18.63 -40.45 -26.13
CA LEU A 115 -18.12 -41.07 -24.90
C LEU A 115 -18.45 -40.24 -23.67
N CYS A 116 -18.86 -40.92 -22.60
CA CYS A 116 -19.26 -40.30 -21.34
C CYS A 116 -18.07 -39.63 -20.61
N SER A 117 -16.90 -40.27 -20.63
CA SER A 117 -15.61 -39.67 -20.24
C SER A 117 -14.46 -40.54 -20.75
N ASN A 118 -13.37 -39.94 -21.21
CA ASN A 118 -12.09 -40.64 -21.40
C ASN A 118 -11.36 -40.65 -20.05
N PRO A 119 -11.09 -41.81 -19.42
CA PRO A 119 -10.42 -41.85 -18.12
C PRO A 119 -8.96 -41.36 -18.18
N GLY A 120 -8.37 -41.27 -19.38
CA GLY A 120 -6.92 -41.18 -19.55
C GLY A 120 -6.26 -42.53 -19.31
N ASP A 121 -4.93 -42.56 -19.34
CA ASP A 121 -4.16 -43.74 -18.96
C ASP A 121 -3.41 -43.44 -17.65
N PRO A 122 -3.72 -44.15 -16.55
CA PRO A 122 -3.06 -43.95 -15.27
C PRO A 122 -1.61 -44.44 -15.22
N CYS A 123 -1.10 -45.09 -16.27
CA CYS A 123 0.07 -45.97 -16.29
C CYS A 123 -0.01 -47.02 -15.13
N ASP A 124 -1.06 -47.86 -15.10
CA ASP A 124 -1.36 -48.82 -14.01
C ASP A 124 -1.24 -50.31 -14.39
N GLY A 125 -0.82 -50.60 -15.63
CA GLY A 125 -0.70 -51.94 -16.19
C GLY A 125 -1.92 -52.43 -16.98
N VAL A 126 -2.99 -51.62 -17.11
CA VAL A 126 -4.19 -51.88 -17.92
C VAL A 126 -4.28 -50.86 -19.06
N ASP A 127 -4.64 -51.32 -20.27
CA ASP A 127 -4.85 -50.46 -21.45
C ASP A 127 -6.25 -49.81 -21.37
N ASP A 128 -6.36 -48.76 -20.56
CA ASP A 128 -7.61 -48.06 -20.27
C ASP A 128 -8.04 -47.06 -21.37
N ASN A 129 -7.11 -46.67 -22.27
CA ASN A 129 -7.36 -45.70 -23.33
C ASN A 129 -7.39 -46.30 -24.76
N CYS A 130 -7.02 -47.57 -24.94
CA CYS A 130 -6.95 -48.32 -26.20
C CYS A 130 -5.95 -47.76 -27.22
N TRP A 131 -4.83 -47.17 -26.78
CA TRP A 131 -3.78 -46.65 -27.66
C TRP A 131 -2.70 -47.71 -27.96
N ASP A 132 -2.68 -48.16 -29.21
CA ASP A 132 -1.74 -49.11 -29.84
C ASP A 132 -1.68 -50.57 -29.32
N GLY A 133 -2.07 -50.83 -28.07
CA GLY A 133 -2.20 -52.18 -27.52
C GLY A 133 -0.91 -52.79 -26.96
N VAL A 134 0.12 -51.99 -26.70
CA VAL A 134 1.18 -52.38 -25.74
C VAL A 134 0.62 -52.44 -24.31
N ARG A 135 1.28 -53.22 -23.44
CA ARG A 135 1.19 -52.97 -22.00
C ARG A 135 2.07 -51.78 -21.68
N ASP A 136 1.44 -50.71 -21.22
CA ASP A 136 1.91 -49.77 -20.19
C ASP A 136 3.40 -49.37 -20.21
N GLU A 137 3.68 -48.11 -20.54
CA GLU A 137 4.98 -47.46 -20.31
C GLU A 137 5.07 -46.96 -18.84
N PRO A 138 6.23 -46.83 -18.15
CA PRO A 138 6.29 -46.49 -16.69
C PRO A 138 5.95 -45.02 -16.31
N ARG A 139 6.77 -44.21 -15.59
CA ARG A 139 6.57 -42.71 -15.49
C ARG A 139 7.84 -41.85 -15.60
N ASN A 140 7.93 -41.03 -16.65
CA ASN A 140 9.12 -40.27 -17.10
C ASN A 140 9.27 -38.89 -16.50
N ALA A 141 10.38 -38.23 -16.86
CA ALA A 141 10.72 -36.87 -16.43
C ALA A 141 9.53 -35.95 -16.32
N CYS A 142 8.91 -35.76 -17.47
CA CYS A 142 8.01 -34.67 -17.72
C CYS A 142 6.57 -35.07 -17.31
N GLY A 143 6.43 -35.97 -16.34
CA GLY A 143 5.15 -36.53 -15.87
C GLY A 143 4.45 -37.47 -16.85
N GLN A 144 5.06 -37.76 -18.00
CA GLN A 144 4.59 -38.72 -19.01
C GLN A 144 4.90 -40.16 -18.57
N CYS A 145 4.62 -41.18 -19.38
CA CYS A 145 5.03 -42.55 -19.02
C CYS A 145 6.56 -42.81 -19.36
N GLY A 146 7.37 -43.48 -18.50
CA GLY A 146 8.84 -43.77 -18.63
C GLY A 146 9.74 -43.69 -17.34
N ALA A 147 10.87 -42.93 -17.31
CA ALA A 147 11.64 -42.54 -16.08
C ALA A 147 12.24 -41.11 -16.16
N LEU A 148 12.42 -40.38 -15.03
CA LEU A 148 13.08 -39.05 -14.94
C LEU A 148 14.58 -39.16 -15.29
N PRO A 149 15.11 -38.55 -16.38
CA PRO A 149 16.55 -38.33 -16.53
C PRO A 149 17.07 -37.41 -15.43
N ALA A 150 18.37 -37.53 -15.14
CA ALA A 150 19.07 -36.57 -14.30
C ALA A 150 19.55 -35.40 -15.17
N GLU A 151 19.70 -34.22 -14.56
CA GLU A 151 20.38 -33.10 -15.23
C GLU A 151 21.78 -33.47 -15.71
N VAL A 152 22.11 -32.90 -16.86
CA VAL A 152 23.42 -32.87 -17.48
C VAL A 152 23.65 -31.41 -17.84
N CYS A 153 24.87 -30.89 -17.65
CA CYS A 153 25.21 -29.51 -18.02
C CYS A 153 25.21 -29.37 -19.55
N ASP A 154 24.04 -29.18 -20.17
CA ASP A 154 23.84 -29.15 -21.62
C ASP A 154 22.86 -28.07 -22.13
N GLY A 155 22.34 -27.22 -21.23
CA GLY A 155 21.48 -26.09 -21.56
C GLY A 155 20.00 -26.46 -21.73
N VAL A 156 19.59 -27.63 -21.24
CA VAL A 156 18.22 -28.15 -21.38
C VAL A 156 17.72 -28.66 -20.04
N ASP A 157 16.45 -28.38 -19.71
CA ASP A 157 15.70 -28.98 -18.60
C ASP A 157 15.55 -30.50 -18.82
N ASN A 158 16.54 -31.31 -18.42
CA ASN A 158 16.56 -32.75 -18.70
C ASN A 158 15.51 -33.51 -17.86
N ASN A 159 15.15 -32.97 -16.70
CA ASN A 159 14.21 -33.53 -15.74
C ASN A 159 12.80 -32.89 -15.79
N CYS A 160 12.58 -31.88 -16.63
CA CYS A 160 11.31 -31.19 -16.86
C CYS A 160 10.71 -30.51 -15.62
N ASN A 161 11.54 -29.88 -14.77
CA ASN A 161 11.07 -29.16 -13.58
C ASN A 161 10.84 -27.64 -13.78
N GLY A 162 11.19 -27.11 -14.96
CA GLY A 162 11.05 -25.70 -15.32
C GLY A 162 12.32 -24.84 -15.13
N PHE A 163 13.43 -25.45 -14.73
CA PHE A 163 14.75 -24.82 -14.62
C PHE A 163 15.72 -25.48 -15.64
N ILE A 164 16.95 -24.99 -15.76
CA ILE A 164 17.96 -25.52 -16.69
C ILE A 164 19.27 -25.76 -15.92
N ASP A 165 19.89 -26.92 -16.14
CA ASP A 165 21.22 -27.32 -15.63
C ASP A 165 21.40 -27.20 -14.09
N GLU A 166 20.35 -27.43 -13.29
CA GLU A 166 20.42 -27.24 -11.83
C GLU A 166 21.26 -28.31 -11.08
N GLY A 167 21.24 -28.24 -9.75
CA GLY A 167 21.86 -29.26 -8.89
C GLY A 167 23.38 -29.22 -8.87
N ASN A 168 23.99 -28.15 -9.38
CA ASN A 168 25.44 -27.97 -9.49
C ASN A 168 26.09 -29.01 -10.42
N VAL A 169 25.34 -29.46 -11.45
CA VAL A 169 25.86 -30.37 -12.48
C VAL A 169 26.90 -29.67 -13.36
N CYS A 170 26.72 -28.37 -13.61
CA CYS A 170 27.78 -27.49 -14.09
C CYS A 170 28.78 -27.21 -12.96
N THR A 171 29.98 -27.79 -13.04
CA THR A 171 31.01 -27.66 -12.00
C THR A 171 31.74 -26.31 -12.10
N GLY A 172 31.27 -25.28 -11.40
CA GLY A 172 32.06 -24.06 -11.16
C GLY A 172 31.26 -22.86 -10.65
N CYS A 173 30.16 -22.56 -11.32
CA CYS A 173 29.25 -21.45 -11.07
C CYS A 173 27.92 -21.78 -11.76
N ILE A 174 26.83 -21.14 -11.32
CA ILE A 174 25.50 -21.27 -11.92
C ILE A 174 25.30 -20.01 -12.75
N VAL A 175 24.93 -20.16 -14.02
CA VAL A 175 24.79 -19.05 -14.97
C VAL A 175 23.60 -18.14 -14.64
N GLU A 176 23.85 -17.12 -13.84
CA GLU A 176 22.91 -16.05 -13.49
C GLU A 176 23.25 -14.77 -14.29
N PRO A 177 22.31 -13.82 -14.44
CA PRO A 177 22.62 -12.52 -15.03
C PRO A 177 23.66 -11.77 -14.20
N GLU A 178 24.69 -11.21 -14.87
CA GLU A 178 25.80 -10.56 -14.18
C GLU A 178 25.35 -9.41 -13.24
N ALA A 179 25.99 -9.31 -12.08
CA ALA A 179 25.61 -8.44 -10.97
C ALA A 179 26.83 -7.78 -10.32
N CYS A 180 26.68 -6.52 -9.91
CA CYS A 180 27.78 -5.72 -9.37
C CYS A 180 28.07 -6.07 -7.90
N ASP A 181 28.67 -7.24 -7.67
CA ASP A 181 29.01 -7.77 -6.34
C ASP A 181 30.43 -8.36 -6.22
N GLY A 182 31.20 -8.38 -7.31
CA GLY A 182 32.56 -8.92 -7.36
C GLY A 182 32.64 -10.43 -7.58
N ALA A 183 31.54 -11.08 -7.94
CA ALA A 183 31.50 -12.45 -8.43
C ALA A 183 31.52 -12.53 -9.97
N ASP A 184 31.66 -13.76 -10.45
CA ASP A 184 31.56 -14.19 -11.86
C ASP A 184 30.24 -14.95 -11.91
N ASN A 185 29.15 -14.23 -12.15
CA ASN A 185 27.79 -14.73 -12.02
C ASN A 185 27.32 -15.38 -13.33
N ASP A 186 27.81 -14.91 -14.49
CA ASP A 186 27.48 -15.48 -15.80
C ASP A 186 28.47 -16.56 -16.32
N CYS A 187 29.53 -16.87 -15.56
CA CYS A 187 30.56 -17.87 -15.83
C CYS A 187 31.51 -17.58 -17.01
N ASP A 188 31.59 -16.35 -17.55
CA ASP A 188 32.51 -16.04 -18.68
C ASP A 188 34.00 -15.99 -18.30
N GLY A 189 34.33 -15.99 -16.99
CA GLY A 189 35.69 -15.88 -16.48
C GLY A 189 36.14 -14.43 -16.19
N ARG A 190 35.18 -13.50 -16.09
CA ARG A 190 35.37 -12.09 -15.71
C ARG A 190 34.53 -11.78 -14.48
N PHE A 191 34.65 -10.56 -13.98
CA PHE A 191 33.96 -10.08 -12.79
C PHE A 191 33.35 -8.71 -13.12
N ASP A 192 32.05 -8.56 -12.88
CA ASP A 192 31.27 -7.33 -13.03
C ASP A 192 31.36 -6.63 -14.42
N GLU A 193 31.57 -7.35 -15.51
CA GLU A 193 31.81 -6.76 -16.83
C GLU A 193 30.53 -6.26 -17.52
N SER A 194 30.67 -5.27 -18.40
CA SER A 194 29.57 -4.68 -19.20
C SER A 194 28.39 -4.06 -18.40
N LEU A 195 28.42 -4.10 -17.07
CA LEU A 195 27.38 -3.56 -16.20
C LEU A 195 27.34 -2.03 -16.20
N VAL A 196 26.19 -1.49 -16.61
CA VAL A 196 25.87 -0.05 -16.57
C VAL A 196 24.50 0.18 -15.94
N ARG A 197 24.39 1.24 -15.13
CA ARG A 197 23.11 1.70 -14.56
C ARG A 197 22.93 3.22 -14.72
N PRO A 198 21.68 3.73 -14.78
CA PRO A 198 21.43 5.16 -14.75
C PRO A 198 21.76 5.77 -13.37
N CYS A 199 22.15 7.04 -13.36
CA CYS A 199 22.47 7.82 -12.16
C CYS A 199 22.14 9.31 -12.38
N GLY A 200 22.06 10.08 -11.29
CA GLY A 200 21.78 11.52 -11.34
C GLY A 200 20.32 11.86 -11.69
N VAL A 201 20.06 13.16 -11.85
CA VAL A 201 18.77 13.75 -12.23
C VAL A 201 18.99 14.92 -13.18
N ASP A 202 18.03 15.21 -14.05
CA ASP A 202 18.02 16.39 -14.93
C ASP A 202 17.21 17.53 -14.31
N VAL A 203 17.71 18.06 -13.19
CA VAL A 203 17.09 19.14 -12.39
C VAL A 203 18.17 20.17 -12.06
N GLY A 204 17.83 21.46 -12.12
CA GLY A 204 18.78 22.53 -11.83
C GLY A 204 19.99 22.53 -12.78
N VAL A 205 21.20 22.47 -12.21
CA VAL A 205 22.46 22.27 -12.96
C VAL A 205 22.91 20.81 -13.01
N CYS A 206 22.23 19.90 -12.32
CA CYS A 206 22.50 18.47 -12.43
C CYS A 206 22.14 17.94 -13.83
N THR A 207 22.83 16.88 -14.21
CA THR A 207 22.51 16.11 -15.40
C THR A 207 22.48 14.63 -15.06
N SER A 208 21.55 13.90 -15.68
CA SER A 208 21.55 12.44 -15.62
C SER A 208 22.74 11.85 -16.39
N GLY A 209 23.12 10.65 -16.01
CA GLY A 209 24.22 9.92 -16.64
C GLY A 209 24.15 8.43 -16.34
N THR A 210 25.31 7.79 -16.49
CA THR A 210 25.50 6.37 -16.17
C THR A 210 26.68 6.13 -15.24
N GLU A 211 26.58 5.07 -14.44
CA GLU A 211 27.67 4.47 -13.68
C GLU A 211 28.03 3.12 -14.30
N THR A 212 29.31 2.79 -14.35
CA THR A 212 29.84 1.46 -14.70
C THR A 212 30.24 0.71 -13.43
N CYS A 213 29.94 -0.58 -13.32
CA CYS A 213 30.54 -1.39 -12.26
C CYS A 213 32.00 -1.74 -12.58
N THR A 214 32.84 -1.91 -11.55
CA THR A 214 34.18 -2.50 -11.66
C THR A 214 34.59 -3.06 -10.30
N GLY A 215 34.62 -4.39 -10.13
CA GLY A 215 35.10 -5.04 -8.90
C GLY A 215 34.14 -4.90 -7.72
N GLY A 216 32.86 -5.23 -7.91
CA GLY A 216 31.79 -5.15 -6.91
C GLY A 216 31.40 -3.74 -6.48
N ALA A 217 31.84 -2.71 -7.21
CA ALA A 217 31.56 -1.31 -6.89
C ALA A 217 31.16 -0.52 -8.15
N TRP A 218 30.09 0.25 -8.01
CA TRP A 218 29.70 1.25 -9.01
C TRP A 218 30.66 2.44 -8.97
N GLY A 219 31.18 2.82 -10.14
CA GLY A 219 32.03 3.99 -10.31
C GLY A 219 31.28 5.31 -10.13
N ALA A 220 31.98 6.42 -10.36
CA ALA A 220 31.35 7.74 -10.33
C ALA A 220 30.34 7.92 -11.48
N CYS A 221 29.22 8.58 -11.18
CA CYS A 221 28.24 8.99 -12.17
C CYS A 221 28.90 9.89 -13.23
N THR A 222 28.60 9.64 -14.51
CA THR A 222 29.05 10.50 -15.63
C THR A 222 28.26 11.81 -15.76
N GLY A 223 27.09 11.89 -15.13
CA GLY A 223 26.30 13.11 -15.00
C GLY A 223 26.83 14.04 -13.91
N MET A 224 26.41 15.31 -13.92
CA MET A 224 26.77 16.29 -12.90
C MET A 224 26.03 15.97 -11.60
N PRO A 225 26.73 15.65 -10.49
CA PRO A 225 26.10 15.31 -9.22
C PRO A 225 25.62 16.56 -8.47
N PRO A 226 24.66 16.42 -7.54
CA PRO A 226 24.25 17.52 -6.67
C PRO A 226 25.39 17.98 -5.76
N ALA A 227 25.47 19.29 -5.57
CA ALA A 227 26.43 19.99 -4.71
C ALA A 227 25.70 20.62 -3.51
N ALA A 228 26.42 21.41 -2.70
CA ALA A 228 25.78 22.23 -1.66
C ALA A 228 25.23 23.52 -2.28
N GLU A 229 24.01 23.92 -1.88
CA GLU A 229 23.32 25.07 -2.47
C GLU A 229 24.08 26.38 -2.27
N GLY A 230 24.29 27.09 -3.39
CA GLY A 230 24.83 28.45 -3.44
C GLY A 230 23.73 29.49 -3.56
N CYS A 231 24.01 30.73 -3.16
CA CYS A 231 23.13 31.86 -3.45
C CYS A 231 23.64 32.55 -4.73
N ASP A 232 23.48 31.87 -5.87
CA ASP A 232 24.03 32.25 -7.17
C ASP A 232 23.03 32.20 -8.34
N GLY A 233 21.77 31.84 -8.07
CA GLY A 233 20.71 31.74 -9.07
C GLY A 233 20.64 30.39 -9.76
N ALA A 234 21.39 29.39 -9.29
CA ALA A 234 21.35 28.02 -9.75
C ALA A 234 20.84 27.09 -8.65
N ASP A 235 20.04 26.11 -9.06
CA ASP A 235 19.65 24.96 -8.24
C ASP A 235 20.81 23.94 -8.34
N ASN A 236 21.67 23.95 -7.31
CA ASN A 236 22.93 23.22 -7.22
C ASN A 236 22.79 21.91 -6.46
N ASP A 237 21.90 21.82 -5.47
CA ASP A 237 21.56 20.56 -4.79
C ASP A 237 20.48 19.72 -5.51
N CYS A 238 19.84 20.31 -6.52
CA CYS A 238 18.99 19.66 -7.50
C CYS A 238 17.68 19.10 -6.90
N ASP A 239 17.17 19.74 -5.83
CA ASP A 239 15.87 19.45 -5.22
C ASP A 239 14.68 20.07 -5.98
N GLY A 240 14.94 21.01 -6.90
CA GLY A 240 13.96 21.73 -7.70
C GLY A 240 13.63 23.14 -7.18
N VAL A 241 14.30 23.64 -6.14
CA VAL A 241 14.07 24.95 -5.50
C VAL A 241 15.34 25.82 -5.56
N THR A 242 15.44 26.63 -6.61
CA THR A 242 16.57 27.56 -6.83
C THR A 242 16.81 28.51 -5.65
N ASP A 243 17.98 28.38 -5.03
CA ASP A 243 18.48 29.11 -3.86
C ASP A 243 17.59 29.03 -2.59
N GLY A 244 16.87 27.92 -2.37
CA GLY A 244 15.82 27.80 -1.33
C GLY A 244 16.22 27.89 0.16
N PHE A 245 17.43 28.35 0.50
CA PHE A 245 18.05 28.22 1.82
C PHE A 245 18.30 29.55 2.56
N THR A 246 18.60 29.44 3.86
CA THR A 246 18.74 30.59 4.77
C THR A 246 20.11 30.71 5.42
N ARG A 247 20.46 31.92 5.87
CA ARG A 247 21.66 32.23 6.68
C ARG A 247 21.35 33.18 7.83
N PRO A 248 22.16 33.21 8.91
CA PRO A 248 22.06 34.26 9.93
C PRO A 248 22.53 35.62 9.41
N CYS A 249 22.00 36.70 10.00
CA CYS A 249 22.31 38.09 9.68
C CYS A 249 22.15 38.98 10.93
N GLY A 250 22.80 40.15 10.96
CA GLY A 250 22.85 41.01 12.15
C GLY A 250 23.97 40.61 13.11
N SER A 251 23.81 40.96 14.39
CA SER A 251 24.78 40.75 15.48
C SER A 251 24.10 40.08 16.67
N ASP A 252 24.85 39.27 17.43
CA ASP A 252 24.47 38.72 18.74
C ASP A 252 25.21 39.41 19.91
N VAL A 253 25.79 40.58 19.64
CA VAL A 253 26.48 41.44 20.60
C VAL A 253 25.49 42.41 21.25
N GLY A 254 25.57 42.55 22.57
CA GLY A 254 24.73 43.46 23.32
C GLY A 254 23.24 43.10 23.30
N GLU A 255 22.39 44.11 23.14
CA GLU A 255 20.94 43.97 22.99
C GLU A 255 20.51 43.65 21.54
N CYS A 256 21.46 43.58 20.59
CA CYS A 256 21.16 43.13 19.23
C CYS A 256 20.75 41.66 19.19
N GLN A 257 19.93 41.34 18.20
CA GLN A 257 19.49 39.97 17.95
C GLN A 257 19.77 39.61 16.49
N VAL A 258 20.34 38.42 16.29
CA VAL A 258 20.50 37.86 14.95
C VAL A 258 19.14 37.54 14.33
N GLY A 259 18.97 37.95 13.09
CA GLY A 259 17.86 37.54 12.25
C GLY A 259 18.27 36.45 11.27
N THR A 260 17.37 36.17 10.32
CA THR A 260 17.58 35.23 9.22
C THR A 260 17.34 35.90 7.88
N GLU A 261 18.27 35.74 6.94
CA GLU A 261 18.10 36.08 5.52
C GLU A 261 17.79 34.80 4.74
N LEU A 262 16.81 34.87 3.85
CA LEU A 262 16.50 33.84 2.85
C LEU A 262 17.19 34.24 1.54
N CYS A 263 17.88 33.32 0.85
CA CYS A 263 18.24 33.56 -0.54
C CYS A 263 17.03 33.25 -1.44
N THR A 264 16.91 33.96 -2.55
CA THR A 264 15.94 33.63 -3.60
C THR A 264 16.48 34.17 -4.92
N SER A 265 16.68 33.31 -5.92
CA SER A 265 17.14 33.69 -7.26
C SER A 265 18.44 34.51 -7.24
N GLY A 266 19.48 33.97 -6.62
CA GLY A 266 20.81 34.56 -6.49
C GLY A 266 20.90 35.83 -5.65
N THR A 267 19.85 36.17 -4.89
CA THR A 267 19.78 37.41 -4.09
C THR A 267 19.31 37.12 -2.67
N TRP A 268 20.12 37.53 -1.68
CA TRP A 268 19.71 37.56 -0.28
C TRP A 268 18.60 38.59 -0.07
N GLN A 269 17.46 38.12 0.46
CA GLN A 269 16.32 38.96 0.82
C GLN A 269 16.60 39.75 2.10
N ALA A 270 15.65 40.57 2.56
CA ALA A 270 15.81 41.32 3.80
C ALA A 270 15.98 40.39 5.02
N CYS A 271 16.87 40.78 5.94
CA CYS A 271 17.06 40.10 7.22
C CYS A 271 15.80 40.21 8.09
N VAL A 272 15.13 39.09 8.36
CA VAL A 272 13.90 39.03 9.16
C VAL A 272 14.22 38.64 10.59
N GLY A 273 13.63 39.34 11.56
CA GLY A 273 13.73 39.01 12.98
C GLY A 273 14.97 39.54 13.69
N ARG A 274 15.86 40.29 13.00
CA ARG A 274 16.95 40.99 13.67
C ARG A 274 16.44 42.15 14.52
N VAL A 275 17.19 42.46 15.58
CA VAL A 275 17.15 43.75 16.26
C VAL A 275 18.44 44.49 15.88
N ASP A 276 18.29 45.62 15.18
CA ASP A 276 19.40 46.52 14.86
C ASP A 276 19.75 47.37 16.09
N GLY A 277 21.03 47.72 16.25
CA GLY A 277 21.51 48.61 17.30
C GLY A 277 20.82 49.98 17.27
N SER A 278 20.59 50.52 18.45
CA SER A 278 20.03 51.86 18.70
C SER A 278 21.11 52.79 19.27
N ALA A 279 20.79 54.03 19.63
CA ALA A 279 21.79 54.91 20.22
C ALA A 279 22.03 54.56 21.69
N GLU A 280 23.30 54.53 22.12
CA GLU A 280 23.67 54.24 23.51
C GLU A 280 22.88 55.06 24.54
N LEU A 281 22.53 54.38 25.63
CA LEU A 281 21.94 54.94 26.83
C LEU A 281 22.91 54.77 28.00
N CYS A 282 22.61 55.38 29.14
CA CYS A 282 23.32 55.10 30.39
C CYS A 282 22.43 54.20 31.27
N ASP A 283 22.31 52.94 30.88
CA ASP A 283 21.45 51.93 31.52
C ASP A 283 22.16 50.58 31.79
N GLY A 284 23.46 50.48 31.48
CA GLY A 284 24.28 49.29 31.71
C GLY A 284 24.10 48.22 30.64
N LEU A 285 23.51 48.56 29.49
CA LEU A 285 23.33 47.69 28.33
C LEU A 285 24.14 48.21 27.14
N ASP A 286 24.51 47.29 26.25
CA ASP A 286 25.16 47.56 24.96
C ASP A 286 24.05 47.70 23.92
N ASN A 287 23.57 48.93 23.74
CA ASN A 287 22.37 49.26 22.97
C ASN A 287 22.70 49.47 21.47
N ASP A 288 23.92 49.90 21.13
CA ASP A 288 24.40 50.10 19.75
C ASP A 288 25.14 48.89 19.16
N CYS A 289 25.54 47.94 20.02
CA CYS A 289 26.10 46.64 19.69
C CYS A 289 27.57 46.68 19.19
N ASP A 290 28.36 47.71 19.56
CA ASP A 290 29.82 47.77 19.30
C ASP A 290 30.65 46.78 20.17
N GLY A 291 30.05 46.21 21.22
CA GLY A 291 30.71 45.30 22.16
C GLY A 291 31.27 46.00 23.41
N ARG A 292 30.78 47.20 23.71
CA ARG A 292 31.05 47.98 24.92
C ARG A 292 29.73 48.27 25.64
N THR A 293 29.72 49.18 26.60
CA THR A 293 28.54 49.41 27.46
C THR A 293 28.66 50.82 28.01
N ASP A 294 27.61 51.63 27.80
CA ASP A 294 27.54 53.04 28.20
C ASP A 294 28.74 53.90 27.69
N GLU A 295 29.25 53.65 26.48
CA GLU A 295 30.31 54.47 25.89
C GLU A 295 29.80 55.67 25.07
N HIS A 296 30.72 56.57 24.74
CA HIS A 296 30.40 57.72 23.90
C HIS A 296 30.37 57.31 22.42
N VAL A 297 29.18 57.39 21.81
CA VAL A 297 28.94 57.09 20.40
C VAL A 297 29.99 57.76 19.49
N PRO A 298 30.71 56.99 18.65
CA PRO A 298 31.77 57.54 17.81
C PRO A 298 31.27 58.50 16.70
N PRO A 299 31.77 59.75 16.60
CA PRO A 299 32.49 60.53 17.59
C PRO A 299 31.78 61.85 17.95
N ASN A 300 31.49 62.02 19.25
CA ASN A 300 31.04 63.25 19.94
C ASN A 300 29.53 63.46 20.13
N GLU A 301 28.67 62.45 20.03
CA GLU A 301 27.35 62.54 20.67
C GLU A 301 27.49 62.11 22.15
N PRO A 302 27.17 62.99 23.12
CA PRO A 302 27.13 62.60 24.53
C PRO A 302 25.90 61.72 24.80
N LEU A 303 26.06 60.71 25.67
CA LEU A 303 24.96 59.86 26.13
C LEU A 303 23.76 60.72 26.56
N PRO A 304 22.51 60.34 26.21
CA PRO A 304 21.31 61.09 26.60
C PRO A 304 21.26 61.36 28.11
N GLY A 305 21.22 62.64 28.48
CA GLY A 305 21.23 63.11 29.87
C GLY A 305 22.61 63.36 30.48
N VAL A 306 23.70 62.83 29.91
CA VAL A 306 25.06 63.17 30.35
C VAL A 306 25.43 64.58 29.88
N GLY A 307 25.96 65.40 30.79
CA GLY A 307 26.26 66.81 30.53
C GLY A 307 25.06 67.75 30.56
N GLN A 308 23.85 67.25 30.86
CA GLN A 308 22.65 68.06 31.04
C GLN A 308 22.47 68.43 32.52
N GLU A 309 21.79 69.56 32.80
CA GLU A 309 21.46 69.97 34.17
C GLU A 309 20.48 68.97 34.81
N CYS A 310 20.75 68.59 36.06
CA CYS A 310 19.95 67.65 36.84
C CYS A 310 19.71 68.18 38.26
N GLY A 311 18.74 67.59 38.97
CA GLY A 311 18.26 68.07 40.26
C GLY A 311 16.91 68.79 40.16
N VAL A 312 16.47 69.39 41.28
CA VAL A 312 15.16 70.04 41.42
C VAL A 312 15.31 71.45 42.00
N ASP A 313 15.10 72.47 41.18
CA ASP A 313 15.11 73.88 41.60
C ASP A 313 13.92 74.18 42.54
N HIS A 314 14.19 74.42 43.84
CA HIS A 314 13.16 74.83 44.81
C HIS A 314 12.87 76.34 44.79
N GLY A 315 13.41 77.07 43.81
CA GLY A 315 13.18 78.49 43.54
C GLY A 315 14.22 79.41 44.19
N PRO A 316 13.98 80.74 44.18
CA PRO A 316 15.02 81.76 44.44
C PRO A 316 15.52 81.86 45.89
N SER A 317 15.14 80.92 46.76
CA SER A 317 15.64 80.77 48.13
C SER A 317 16.53 79.54 48.31
N ASP A 318 16.67 78.71 47.28
CA ASP A 318 17.48 77.49 47.31
C ASP A 318 18.98 77.83 47.23
N VAL A 319 19.79 77.04 47.92
CA VAL A 319 21.25 77.21 48.01
C VAL A 319 22.00 76.10 47.26
N CYS A 320 21.28 75.06 46.83
CA CYS A 320 21.80 74.03 45.95
C CYS A 320 21.99 74.57 44.52
N ALA A 321 23.13 74.28 43.90
CA ALA A 321 23.30 74.41 42.47
C ALA A 321 22.75 73.15 41.79
N LEU A 322 22.15 73.30 40.60
CA LEU A 322 21.81 72.14 39.77
C LEU A 322 23.08 71.37 39.43
N GLY A 323 23.04 70.04 39.58
CA GLY A 323 24.14 69.18 39.20
C GLY A 323 24.23 68.99 37.69
N THR A 324 25.31 68.34 37.23
CA THR A 324 25.45 67.89 35.84
C THR A 324 25.36 66.38 35.77
N GLY A 325 24.49 65.85 34.90
CA GLY A 325 24.31 64.41 34.74
C GLY A 325 25.59 63.71 34.29
N ALA A 326 25.93 62.59 34.94
CA ALA A 326 27.09 61.77 34.62
C ALA A 326 26.70 60.29 34.55
N CYS A 327 27.30 59.53 33.63
CA CYS A 327 27.10 58.08 33.58
C CYS A 327 28.11 57.39 34.50
N VAL A 328 27.64 56.64 35.50
CA VAL A 328 28.51 55.95 36.46
C VAL A 328 27.98 54.53 36.72
N GLY A 329 28.55 53.56 36.01
CA GLY A 329 28.31 52.14 36.22
C GLY A 329 26.89 51.69 35.81
N GLY A 330 26.46 52.01 34.59
CA GLY A 330 25.14 51.64 34.08
C GLY A 330 23.98 52.43 34.65
N ALA A 331 24.23 53.63 35.20
CA ALA A 331 23.19 54.50 35.72
C ALA A 331 23.54 55.97 35.53
N LEU A 332 22.59 56.74 34.99
CA LEU A 332 22.67 58.20 34.95
C LEU A 332 22.49 58.75 36.37
N VAL A 333 23.54 59.33 36.93
CA VAL A 333 23.57 59.91 38.26
C VAL A 333 23.71 61.43 38.20
N CYS A 334 23.22 62.12 39.24
CA CYS A 334 23.46 63.54 39.47
C CYS A 334 24.48 63.70 40.62
N PRO A 335 25.80 63.59 40.35
CA PRO A 335 26.84 63.55 41.40
C PRO A 335 27.01 64.90 42.13
N ASP A 336 26.56 66.00 41.53
CA ASP A 336 26.72 67.36 42.03
C ASP A 336 25.48 67.90 42.77
N ASP A 337 24.48 67.05 43.08
CA ASP A 337 23.51 67.35 44.16
C ASP A 337 24.25 67.29 45.51
N VAL A 338 25.04 68.34 45.79
CA VAL A 338 25.82 68.49 47.02
C VAL A 338 24.88 68.77 48.19
N GLU A 339 24.29 67.73 48.76
CA GLU A 339 24.02 67.77 50.19
C GLU A 339 25.36 67.96 50.92
N PRO A 340 25.45 68.97 51.81
CA PRO A 340 24.34 69.37 52.67
C PRO A 340 23.74 70.75 52.35
N CYS A 341 22.41 70.83 52.51
CA CYS A 341 21.68 72.08 52.77
C CYS A 341 22.04 72.66 54.16
N PHE A 342 23.31 72.99 54.40
CA PHE A 342 23.84 73.50 55.66
C PHE A 342 23.50 75.00 55.82
N GLY A 343 22.20 75.28 56.01
CA GLY A 343 21.69 76.66 56.11
C GLY A 343 20.22 76.78 56.52
N ALA A 344 19.41 75.72 56.46
CA ALA A 344 18.06 75.75 57.00
C ALA A 344 18.12 75.82 58.54
N VAL A 345 17.71 76.97 59.08
CA VAL A 345 17.47 77.18 60.52
C VAL A 345 16.44 76.14 60.99
N PRO A 346 16.60 75.49 62.15
CA PRO A 346 15.59 74.56 62.65
C PRO A 346 14.27 75.29 62.90
N CYS A 347 13.19 74.77 62.33
CA CYS A 347 11.85 74.99 62.86
C CYS A 347 11.65 74.12 64.10
N ASP A 348 12.29 74.51 65.21
CA ASP A 348 11.60 74.34 66.50
C ASP A 348 10.31 75.18 66.39
N GLU A 349 9.16 74.54 66.60
CA GLU A 349 7.80 75.02 66.28
C GLU A 349 7.42 75.05 64.77
N LEU A 350 7.11 73.88 64.21
CA LEU A 350 5.72 73.36 64.22
C LEU A 350 5.64 71.86 63.88
#